data_AF-A0AAD4W299-F1
#
_entry.id   AF-A0AAD4W299-F1
#
_cell.length_a   1.000
_cell.length_b   1.000
_cell.length_c   1.000
_cell.angle_alpha   90.00
_cell.angle_beta   90.00
_cell.angle_gamma   90.00
#
_symmetry.space_group_name_H-M   'P 1'
#
loop_
_entity.id
_entity.type
_entity.pdbx_description
1 polymer ?
#
loop_
_entity_poly.entity_id
_entity_poly.type
_entity_poly.pdbx_seq_one_letter_code
_entity_poly.pdbx_strand_id
1 'polypeptide(L)'
;MFNNVDLTVSSYHTAWVAMVPSPNSLKDPFFPECLNWLLGLHFIESNLASATDEEQQSPVGFDIIFPSMIESAMNLDMNLPQQGSTLDAIFQRRGFEL
;
A
#
# COMPACT_ATOMS: atom_id res chain seq x y z
N MET A 1 -19.69 -25.00 13.96
CA MET A 1 -19.00 -25.62 12.82
C MET A 1 -18.31 -24.48 12.11
N PHE A 2 -17.01 -24.29 12.34
CA PHE A 2 -16.27 -23.20 11.70
C PHE A 2 -16.13 -23.57 10.22
N ASN A 3 -16.81 -22.81 9.37
CA ASN A 3 -16.62 -22.91 7.93
C ASN A 3 -15.13 -22.75 7.66
N ASN A 4 -14.57 -23.62 6.81
CA ASN A 4 -13.20 -23.47 6.32
C ASN A 4 -13.08 -22.07 5.72
N VAL A 5 -12.47 -21.15 6.47
CA VAL A 5 -12.05 -19.87 5.94
C VAL A 5 -10.87 -20.23 5.06
N ASP A 6 -11.08 -20.23 3.75
CA ASP A 6 -9.96 -20.12 2.81
C ASP A 6 -9.28 -18.79 3.13
N LEU A 7 -8.32 -18.84 4.05
CA LEU A 7 -7.43 -17.75 4.39
C LEU A 7 -6.47 -17.61 3.20
N THR A 8 -7.00 -17.20 2.05
CA THR A 8 -6.18 -16.69 0.98
C THR A 8 -5.33 -15.59 1.56
N VAL A 9 -4.02 -15.71 1.39
CA VAL A 9 -3.06 -14.73 1.86
C VAL A 9 -3.49 -13.38 1.31
N SER A 10 -3.92 -12.48 2.19
CA SER A 10 -4.35 -11.16 1.78
C SER A 10 -3.13 -10.33 1.43
N SER A 11 -3.06 -9.87 0.17
CA SER A 11 -2.03 -8.95 -0.31
C SER A 11 -1.88 -7.75 0.62
N TYR A 12 -2.99 -7.30 1.22
CA TYR A 12 -3.04 -6.22 2.20
C TYR A 12 -2.31 -6.56 3.51
N HIS A 13 -2.58 -7.73 4.10
CA HIS A 13 -1.89 -8.15 5.32
C HIS A 13 -0.39 -8.38 5.08
N THR A 14 -0.03 -8.94 3.92
CA THR A 14 1.38 -9.13 3.53
C THR A 14 2.09 -7.79 3.35
N ALA A 15 1.44 -6.79 2.73
CA ALA A 15 1.99 -5.44 2.59
C ALA A 15 2.18 -4.76 3.94
N TRP A 16 1.24 -4.91 4.88
CA TRP A 16 1.39 -4.39 6.24
C TRP A 16 2.58 -5.02 6.97
N VAL A 17 2.74 -6.35 6.87
CA VAL A 17 3.88 -7.06 7.46
C VAL A 17 5.20 -6.66 6.79
N ALA A 18 5.21 -6.39 5.49
CA ALA A 18 6.38 -5.90 4.76
C ALA A 18 6.89 -4.54 5.26
N MET A 19 6.01 -3.70 5.81
CA MET A 19 6.37 -2.38 6.33
C MET A 19 6.92 -2.39 7.75
N VAL A 20 6.96 -3.54 8.43
CA VAL A 20 7.52 -3.61 9.79
C VAL A 20 9.02 -3.31 9.71
N PRO A 21 9.51 -2.23 10.33
CA PRO A 21 10.92 -1.87 10.26
C PRO A 21 11.77 -2.86 11.06
N SER A 22 12.99 -3.08 10.61
CA SER A 22 13.97 -3.88 11.33
C SER A 22 14.34 -3.20 12.65
N PRO A 23 14.46 -3.95 13.76
CA PRO A 23 14.97 -3.42 15.03
C PRO A 23 16.35 -2.79 14.92
N ASN A 24 17.12 -3.19 13.90
CA ASN A 24 18.50 -2.75 13.70
C ASN A 24 18.62 -1.56 12.74
N SER A 25 17.58 -1.27 11.95
CA SER A 25 17.59 -0.23 10.93
C SER A 25 16.16 0.14 10.53
N LEU A 26 15.81 1.42 10.69
CA LEU A 26 14.51 1.95 10.28
C LEU A 26 14.31 1.94 8.75
N LYS A 27 15.38 1.73 7.98
CA LYS A 27 15.35 1.72 6.51
C LYS A 27 15.22 0.32 5.92
N ASP A 28 15.42 -0.72 6.72
CA ASP A 28 15.36 -2.10 6.26
C ASP A 28 14.09 -2.75 6.78
N PRO A 29 13.28 -3.41 5.92
CA PRO A 29 12.13 -4.15 6.39
C PRO A 29 12.56 -5.39 7.16
N PHE A 30 11.80 -5.74 8.19
CA PHE A 30 12.04 -6.91 9.02
C PHE A 30 11.79 -8.23 8.27
N PHE A 31 10.90 -8.21 7.28
CA PHE A 31 10.56 -9.35 6.42
C PHE A 31 10.85 -9.04 4.95
N PRO A 32 12.11 -9.14 4.49
CA PRO A 32 12.49 -8.80 3.12
C PRO A 32 11.89 -9.73 2.07
N GLU A 33 11.53 -10.97 2.42
CA GLU A 33 10.78 -11.90 1.55
C GLU A 33 9.45 -11.28 1.07
N CYS A 34 8.85 -10.41 1.89
CA CYS A 34 7.63 -9.69 1.52
C CYS A 34 7.88 -8.63 0.44
N LEU A 35 9.12 -8.14 0.24
CA LEU A 35 9.52 -7.19 -0.83
C LEU A 35 9.37 -7.76 -2.25
N ASN A 36 9.09 -9.05 -2.42
CA ASN A 36 8.80 -9.63 -3.73
C ASN A 36 7.53 -9.03 -4.39
N TRP A 37 6.82 -8.13 -3.68
CA TRP A 37 5.83 -7.21 -4.22
C TRP A 37 6.37 -6.20 -5.24
N LEU A 38 7.67 -6.14 -5.53
CA LEU A 38 8.23 -5.39 -6.66
C LEU A 38 7.52 -5.71 -7.99
N LEU A 39 6.98 -6.93 -8.16
CA LEU A 39 6.09 -7.30 -9.29
C LEU A 39 4.70 -6.65 -9.21
N GLY A 40 4.24 -6.30 -8.02
CA GLY A 40 3.00 -5.58 -7.74
C GLY A 40 3.10 -4.06 -7.93
N LEU A 41 4.30 -3.45 -7.94
CA LEU A 41 4.46 -2.02 -8.21
C LEU A 41 3.89 -1.61 -9.56
N HIS A 42 4.15 -2.40 -10.60
CA HIS A 42 3.58 -2.16 -11.94
C HIS A 42 2.06 -2.31 -11.97
N PHE A 43 1.51 -3.21 -11.15
CA PHE A 43 0.06 -3.35 -11.00
C PHE A 43 -0.55 -2.14 -10.27
N ILE A 44 0.09 -1.68 -9.20
CA ILE A 44 -0.31 -0.48 -8.46
C ILE A 44 -0.27 0.73 -9.39
N GLU A 45 0.81 0.90 -10.16
CA GLU A 45 0.94 1.93 -11.20
C GLU A 45 -0.23 1.88 -12.19
N SER A 46 -0.47 0.71 -12.79
CA SER A 46 -1.47 0.55 -13.85
C SER A 46 -2.90 0.83 -13.37
N ASN A 47 -3.14 0.70 -12.06
CA ASN A 47 -4.45 0.86 -11.44
C ASN A 47 -4.51 2.06 -10.47
N LEU A 48 -3.46 2.91 -10.42
CA LEU A 48 -3.36 3.97 -9.41
C LEU A 48 -4.51 4.98 -9.54
N ALA A 49 -4.93 5.27 -10.77
CA ALA A 49 -6.06 6.16 -11.05
C ALA A 49 -7.39 5.64 -10.46
N SER A 50 -7.56 4.32 -10.34
CA SER A 50 -8.73 3.73 -9.71
C SER A 50 -8.78 3.99 -8.20
N ALA A 51 -7.63 4.18 -7.55
CA ALA A 51 -7.59 4.53 -6.12
C ALA A 51 -8.16 5.93 -5.83
N THR A 52 -8.27 6.78 -6.86
CA THR A 52 -8.84 8.14 -6.79
C THR A 52 -10.22 8.24 -7.46
N ASP A 53 -10.77 7.13 -7.95
CA ASP A 53 -12.10 7.11 -8.54
C ASP A 53 -13.14 7.39 -7.43
N GLU A 54 -14.07 8.30 -7.69
CA GLU A 54 -15.16 8.66 -6.77
C GLU A 54 -16.35 7.71 -6.91
N GLU A 55 -16.46 7.00 -8.04
CA GLU A 55 -17.51 6.00 -8.28
C GLU A 55 -17.21 4.68 -7.56
N GLN A 56 -15.96 4.44 -7.14
CA GLN A 56 -15.55 3.28 -6.39
C GLN A 56 -15.61 3.51 -4.87
N GLN A 57 -16.22 2.57 -4.15
CA GLN A 57 -16.23 2.60 -2.69
C GLN A 57 -14.88 2.09 -2.15
N SER A 58 -14.17 2.96 -1.44
CA SER A 58 -12.95 2.60 -0.72
C SER A 58 -13.24 1.54 0.37
N PRO A 59 -12.40 0.50 0.48
CA PRO A 59 -12.41 -0.36 1.66
C PRO A 59 -12.15 0.44 2.95
N VAL A 60 -12.65 -0.04 4.08
CA VAL A 60 -12.45 0.64 5.38
C VAL A 60 -10.96 0.84 5.67
N GLY A 61 -10.58 2.08 5.95
CA GLY A 61 -9.19 2.46 6.27
C GLY A 61 -8.26 2.55 5.05
N PHE A 62 -8.76 2.29 3.83
CA PHE A 62 -7.96 2.37 2.60
C PHE A 62 -7.36 3.77 2.41
N ASP A 63 -8.17 4.81 2.55
CA ASP A 63 -7.76 6.21 2.37
C ASP A 63 -6.75 6.70 3.43
N ILE A 64 -6.52 5.92 4.50
CA ILE A 64 -5.48 6.19 5.50
C ILE A 64 -4.23 5.34 5.21
N ILE A 65 -4.44 4.06 4.93
CA ILE A 65 -3.38 3.04 4.94
C ILE A 65 -2.66 3.03 3.60
N PHE A 66 -3.37 3.11 2.48
CA PHE A 66 -2.77 3.14 1.14
C PHE A 66 -1.81 4.33 0.94
N PRO A 67 -2.17 5.59 1.23
CA PRO A 67 -1.21 6.70 1.19
C PRO A 67 0.00 6.49 2.09
N SER A 68 -0.17 5.91 3.28
CA SER A 68 0.95 5.62 4.20
C SER A 68 1.90 4.56 3.64
N MET A 69 1.38 3.57 2.90
CA MET A 69 2.19 2.59 2.16
C MET A 69 2.98 3.24 1.04
N ILE A 70 2.35 4.14 0.27
CA ILE A 70 3.01 4.88 -0.82
C ILE A 70 4.14 5.77 -0.28
N GLU A 71 3.90 6.51 0.80
CA GLU A 71 4.90 7.31 1.49
C GLU A 71 6.09 6.45 1.98
N SER A 72 5.78 5.28 2.53
CA SER A 72 6.81 4.32 2.96
C SER A 72 7.64 3.80 1.78
N ALA A 73 7.01 3.46 0.66
CA ALA A 73 7.70 3.01 -0.55
C ALA A 73 8.62 4.11 -1.14
N MET A 74 8.16 5.37 -1.15
CA MET A 74 8.98 6.51 -1.56
C MET A 74 10.20 6.70 -0.67
N ASN A 75 10.06 6.54 0.65
CA ASN A 75 11.16 6.62 1.62
C ASN A 75 12.20 5.49 1.47
N LEU A 76 11.82 4.39 0.81
CA LEU A 76 12.68 3.25 0.50
C LEU A 76 13.33 3.35 -0.90
N ASP A 77 13.32 4.53 -1.51
CA ASP A 77 13.84 4.79 -2.87
C ASP A 77 13.20 3.90 -3.95
N MET A 78 11.97 3.42 -3.73
CA MET A 78 11.23 2.71 -4.77
C MET A 78 10.69 3.73 -5.77
N ASN A 79 11.18 3.64 -7.00
CA ASN A 79 10.72 4.48 -8.11
C ASN A 79 9.26 4.13 -8.45
N LEU A 80 8.32 4.82 -7.80
CA LEU A 80 6.95 4.90 -8.28
C LEU A 80 6.92 5.84 -9.50
N PRO A 81 6.26 5.45 -10.60
CA PRO A 81 6.11 6.33 -11.75
C PRO A 81 5.35 7.59 -11.34
N GLN A 82 5.90 8.74 -11.70
CA GLN A 82 5.42 10.05 -11.30
C GLN A 82 4.07 10.38 -11.96
N GLN A 83 2.96 9.85 -11.44
CA GLN A 83 1.63 10.42 -11.66
C GLN A 83 1.32 11.42 -10.54
N GLY A 84 1.97 12.60 -10.60
CA GLY A 84 1.90 13.62 -9.54
C GLY A 84 0.46 13.98 -9.14
N SER A 85 -0.44 14.20 -10.10
CA SER A 85 -1.84 14.54 -9.83
C SER A 85 -2.62 13.44 -9.09
N THR A 86 -2.30 12.17 -9.35
CA THR A 86 -2.97 11.03 -8.70
C THR A 86 -2.48 10.86 -7.27
N LEU A 87 -1.16 11.01 -7.06
CA LEU A 87 -0.55 10.95 -5.73
C LEU A 87 -1.04 12.09 -4.83
N ASP A 88 -1.15 13.30 -5.37
CA ASP A 88 -1.69 14.45 -4.63
C ASP A 88 -3.13 14.18 -4.17
N ALA A 89 -3.98 13.63 -5.05
CA ALA A 89 -5.35 13.27 -4.71
C ALA A 89 -5.44 12.17 -3.63
N ILE A 90 -4.55 11.17 -3.67
CA ILE A 90 -4.46 10.12 -2.63
C ILE A 90 -4.11 10.74 -1.27
N PHE A 91 -3.11 11.64 -1.22
CA PHE A 91 -2.73 12.30 0.03
C PHE A 91 -3.80 13.29 0.52
N GLN A 92 -4.53 13.96 -0.38
CA GLN A 92 -5.66 14.80 0.00
C GLN A 92 -6.79 13.99 0.62
N ARG A 93 -7.15 12.83 0.05
CA ARG A 93 -8.18 11.92 0.61
C ARG A 93 -7.85 11.52 2.05
N ARG A 94 -6.58 11.17 2.33
CA ARG A 94 -6.12 10.90 3.71
C ARG A 94 -6.39 12.05 4.68
N GLY A 95 -6.25 13.29 4.21
CA GLY A 95 -6.49 14.48 5.02
C GLY A 95 -7.95 14.69 5.42
N PHE A 96 -8.91 14.10 4.70
CA PHE A 96 -10.33 14.15 5.07
C PHE A 96 -10.73 13.12 6.13
N GLU A 97 -9.90 12.09 6.34
CA GLU A 97 -10.14 10.99 7.30
C GLU A 97 -9.45 11.20 8.66
N LEU A 98 -8.61 12.24 8.81
CA LEU A 98 -7.85 12.59 10.02
C LEU A 98 -8.39 13.87 10.68
#